data_AF-A0A3C1NCC0-F1
#
_entry.id   AF-A0A3C1NCC0-F1
#
_cell.length_a   1.000
_cell.length_b   1.000
_cell.length_c   1.000
_cell.angle_alpha   90.00
_cell.angle_beta   90.00
_cell.angle_gamma   90.00
#
_symmetry.space_group_name_H-M   'P 1'
#
loop_
_entity.id
_entity.type
_entity.pdbx_description
1 polymer ?
#
loop_
_entity_poly.entity_id
_entity_poly.type
_entity_poly.pdbx_seq_one_letter_code
_entity_poly.pdbx_strand_id
1 'polypeptide(L)'
;MSGKSPERDKPWLFRTYAGHSTAKASNELYRKNLGKGQTGLSVAFDLPTQTGYDSDHPLARGEVGKVGVPISHLGDMRSLFEGIPLGEMNTSMTINATAAWLLALYIALADEQGVDRSKLTGTVQNDILKEYLSRGTYVFPPAPSLRLIKDTIVYTGRELPKWNPTNVCSYHLQEAGATPVQELA
;
A
#
# COMPACT_ATOMS: atom_id res chain seq x y z
N MET A 1 -10.74 46.84 8.27
CA MET A 1 -10.39 45.63 7.51
C MET A 1 -10.33 44.48 8.49
N SER A 2 -11.32 43.58 8.48
CA SER A 2 -11.37 42.43 9.39
C SER A 2 -10.36 41.39 8.92
N GLY A 3 -9.25 41.23 9.66
CA GLY A 3 -8.27 40.18 9.41
C GLY A 3 -8.86 38.84 9.84
N LYS A 4 -9.10 37.93 8.89
CA LYS A 4 -9.41 36.52 9.19
C LYS A 4 -8.23 35.94 9.98
N SER A 5 -8.50 35.41 11.16
CA SER A 5 -7.54 34.55 11.86
C SER A 5 -7.14 33.37 10.97
N PRO A 6 -5.86 32.96 10.95
CA PRO A 6 -5.43 31.83 10.12
C PRO A 6 -6.19 30.57 10.55
N GLU A 7 -6.77 29.88 9.56
CA GLU A 7 -7.46 28.62 9.76
C GLU A 7 -6.44 27.57 10.20
N ARG A 8 -6.73 26.86 11.30
CA ARG A 8 -5.81 25.86 11.85
C ARG A 8 -5.72 24.67 10.89
N ASP A 9 -4.50 24.25 10.59
CA ASP A 9 -4.26 23.07 9.76
C ASP A 9 -4.95 21.82 10.33
N LYS A 10 -5.41 20.96 9.43
CA LYS A 10 -5.96 19.66 9.82
C LYS A 10 -4.84 18.81 10.47
N PRO A 11 -5.15 18.03 11.52
CA PRO A 11 -4.17 17.12 12.11
C PRO A 11 -3.75 16.03 11.11
N TRP A 12 -2.59 15.44 11.35
CA TRP A 12 -2.10 14.31 10.57
C TRP A 12 -3.01 13.08 10.70
N LEU A 13 -2.93 12.19 9.70
CA LEU A 13 -3.66 10.93 9.72
C LEU A 13 -3.02 9.94 10.72
N PHE A 14 -3.85 9.27 11.51
CA PHE A 14 -3.42 8.14 12.32
C PHE A 14 -3.55 6.88 11.46
N ARG A 15 -2.40 6.38 11.00
CA ARG A 15 -2.34 5.26 10.06
C ARG A 15 -1.37 4.18 10.56
N THR A 16 -1.88 3.26 11.37
CA THR A 16 -1.07 2.15 11.89
C THR A 16 -0.77 1.15 10.77
N TYR A 17 0.51 0.84 10.58
CA TYR A 17 0.98 -0.24 9.71
C TYR A 17 0.63 -1.59 10.32
N ALA A 18 -0.19 -2.37 9.63
CA ALA A 18 -0.71 -3.63 10.15
C ALA A 18 -1.05 -4.63 9.03
N GLY A 19 -0.90 -5.91 9.36
CA GLY A 19 -1.21 -7.05 8.51
C GLY A 19 -0.40 -8.24 9.01
N HIS A 20 -1.05 -9.37 9.26
CA HIS A 20 -0.38 -10.63 9.63
C HIS A 20 -1.35 -11.81 9.51
N SER A 21 -0.80 -13.02 9.45
CA SER A 21 -1.55 -14.28 9.43
C SER A 21 -2.43 -14.42 8.18
N THR A 22 -3.70 -14.03 8.24
CA THR A 22 -4.66 -14.20 7.15
C THR A 22 -5.36 -12.89 6.83
N ALA A 23 -5.99 -12.81 5.66
CA ALA A 23 -6.80 -11.66 5.26
C ALA A 23 -7.92 -11.37 6.27
N LYS A 24 -8.61 -12.41 6.76
CA LYS A 24 -9.65 -12.28 7.77
C LYS A 24 -9.13 -11.75 9.12
N ALA A 25 -8.03 -12.32 9.63
CA ALA A 25 -7.43 -11.85 10.88
C ALA A 25 -6.95 -10.39 10.77
N SER A 26 -6.38 -10.01 9.63
CA SER A 26 -5.98 -8.64 9.34
C SER A 26 -7.17 -7.68 9.26
N ASN A 27 -8.28 -8.12 8.64
CA ASN A 27 -9.53 -7.35 8.63
C ASN A 27 -10.08 -7.09 10.04
N GLU A 28 -10.13 -8.12 10.89
CA GLU A 28 -10.57 -7.98 12.28
C GLU A 28 -9.72 -6.96 13.05
N LEU A 29 -8.40 -6.98 12.84
CA LEU A 29 -7.48 -5.99 13.39
C LEU A 29 -7.74 -4.57 12.85
N TYR A 30 -7.98 -4.42 11.54
CA TYR A 30 -8.31 -3.13 10.94
C TYR A 30 -9.59 -2.54 11.53
N ARG A 31 -10.67 -3.33 11.57
CA ARG A 31 -11.96 -2.92 12.14
C ARG A 31 -11.83 -2.52 13.61
N LYS A 32 -11.07 -3.31 14.40
CA LYS A 32 -10.77 -3.00 15.80
C LYS A 32 -10.04 -1.66 15.95
N ASN A 33 -9.04 -1.39 15.11
CA ASN A 33 -8.28 -0.15 15.19
C ASN A 33 -9.08 1.07 14.70
N LEU A 34 -9.88 0.92 13.65
CA LEU A 34 -10.82 1.95 13.19
C LEU A 34 -11.82 2.30 14.31
N GLY A 35 -12.37 1.30 15.01
CA GLY A 35 -13.23 1.50 16.18
C GLY A 35 -12.55 2.19 17.38
N LYS A 36 -11.22 2.27 17.39
CA LYS A 36 -10.41 2.99 18.39
C LYS A 36 -9.93 4.37 17.92
N GLY A 37 -10.40 4.86 16.77
CA GLY A 37 -10.08 6.19 16.26
C GLY A 37 -8.92 6.24 15.26
N GLN A 38 -8.46 5.11 14.73
CA GLN A 38 -7.58 5.12 13.55
C GLN A 38 -8.33 5.74 12.36
N THR A 39 -7.69 6.65 11.61
CA THR A 39 -8.34 7.45 10.56
C THR A 39 -7.93 7.07 9.14
N GLY A 40 -7.00 6.12 8.99
CA GLY A 40 -6.64 5.53 7.70
C GLY A 40 -6.00 4.15 7.87
N LEU A 41 -5.95 3.37 6.80
CA LEU A 41 -5.37 2.01 6.82
C LEU A 41 -3.96 2.03 6.22
N SER A 42 -3.06 1.21 6.76
CA SER A 42 -1.76 0.91 6.16
C SER A 42 -1.53 -0.59 6.16
N VAL A 43 -1.52 -1.19 4.98
CA VAL A 43 -1.48 -2.64 4.77
C VAL A 43 -0.05 -3.12 4.66
N ALA A 44 0.31 -4.07 5.51
CA ALA A 44 1.55 -4.84 5.46
C ALA A 44 1.31 -6.17 4.75
N PHE A 45 1.98 -6.42 3.62
CA PHE A 45 1.87 -7.67 2.87
C PHE A 45 2.97 -8.65 3.25
N ASP A 46 2.70 -9.95 3.13
CA ASP A 46 3.71 -10.97 3.39
C ASP A 46 4.82 -11.00 2.31
N LEU A 47 5.86 -11.79 2.53
CA LEU A 47 7.00 -11.84 1.60
C LEU A 47 6.62 -12.44 0.22
N PRO A 48 5.83 -13.55 0.14
CA PRO A 48 5.34 -14.06 -1.15
C PRO A 48 4.58 -13.00 -1.97
N THR A 49 3.63 -12.28 -1.37
CA THR A 49 2.88 -11.22 -2.04
C THR A 49 3.79 -10.08 -2.53
N GLN A 50 4.80 -9.70 -1.73
CA GLN A 50 5.79 -8.68 -2.10
C GLN A 50 6.67 -9.12 -3.28
N THR A 51 6.94 -10.42 -3.40
CA THR A 51 7.86 -10.99 -4.40
C THR A 51 7.14 -11.66 -5.58
N GLY A 52 5.80 -11.55 -5.64
CA GLY A 52 5.01 -12.02 -6.77
C GLY A 52 4.76 -13.53 -6.82
N TYR A 53 4.82 -14.20 -5.66
CA TYR A 53 4.47 -15.61 -5.55
C TYR A 53 3.09 -15.79 -4.93
N ASP A 54 2.33 -16.74 -5.47
CA ASP A 54 1.12 -17.24 -4.84
C ASP A 54 1.45 -18.06 -3.58
N SER A 55 0.47 -18.18 -2.69
CA SER A 55 0.65 -18.83 -1.38
C SER A 55 0.96 -20.33 -1.49
N ASP A 56 0.60 -20.98 -2.60
CA ASP A 56 0.87 -22.39 -2.88
C ASP A 56 2.19 -22.61 -3.66
N HIS A 57 2.87 -21.53 -4.05
CA HIS A 57 4.14 -21.63 -4.75
C HIS A 57 5.21 -22.29 -3.85
N PRO A 58 6.05 -23.22 -4.35
CA PRO A 58 7.05 -23.90 -3.52
C PRO A 58 8.01 -22.96 -2.77
N LEU A 59 8.37 -21.82 -3.38
CA LEU A 59 9.24 -20.80 -2.75
C LEU A 59 8.53 -19.95 -1.68
N ALA A 60 7.19 -19.96 -1.62
CA ALA A 60 6.43 -19.23 -0.60
C ALA A 60 6.36 -19.99 0.73
N ARG A 61 6.67 -21.30 0.73
CA ARG A 61 6.51 -22.19 1.89
C ARG A 61 7.29 -21.66 3.10
N GLY A 62 6.56 -21.44 4.20
CA GLY A 62 7.12 -20.96 5.47
C GLY A 62 7.14 -19.44 5.63
N GLU A 63 6.82 -18.69 4.57
CA GLU A 63 6.78 -17.22 4.59
C GLU A 63 5.35 -16.65 4.42
N VAL A 64 4.39 -17.49 4.00
CA VAL A 64 2.97 -17.13 3.89
C VAL A 64 2.43 -16.60 5.22
N GLY A 65 1.95 -15.36 5.22
CA GLY A 65 1.31 -14.73 6.38
C GLY A 65 2.24 -14.37 7.55
N LYS A 66 3.55 -14.61 7.43
CA LYS A 66 4.52 -14.47 8.54
C LYS A 66 4.82 -13.02 8.90
N VAL A 67 5.02 -12.17 7.89
CA VAL A 67 5.43 -10.77 8.04
C VAL A 67 4.38 -9.77 7.56
N GLY A 68 3.20 -10.27 7.16
CA GLY A 68 2.15 -9.47 6.57
C GLY A 68 0.94 -10.32 6.19
N VAL A 69 -0.05 -9.72 5.55
CA VAL A 69 -1.20 -10.44 4.99
C VAL A 69 -0.82 -11.10 3.65
N PRO A 70 -1.17 -12.38 3.42
CA PRO A 70 -1.07 -13.02 2.10
C PRO A 70 -2.21 -12.55 1.20
N ILE A 71 -1.90 -12.12 -0.03
CA ILE A 71 -2.88 -11.78 -1.06
C ILE A 71 -2.41 -12.38 -2.39
N SER A 72 -3.12 -13.40 -2.86
CA SER A 72 -2.87 -14.04 -4.16
C SER A 72 -3.88 -13.59 -5.21
N HIS A 73 -5.13 -13.35 -4.80
CA HIS A 73 -6.22 -13.03 -5.73
C HIS A 73 -7.27 -12.08 -5.14
N LEU A 74 -8.26 -11.67 -5.96
CA LEU A 74 -9.34 -10.78 -5.56
C LEU A 74 -10.14 -11.31 -4.36
N GLY A 75 -10.27 -12.64 -4.20
CA GLY A 75 -10.94 -13.25 -3.05
C GLY A 75 -10.29 -12.89 -1.70
N ASP A 76 -8.96 -12.80 -1.65
CA ASP A 76 -8.25 -12.41 -0.43
C ASP A 76 -8.46 -10.93 -0.14
N MET A 77 -8.50 -10.11 -1.20
CA MET A 77 -8.76 -8.68 -1.07
C MET A 77 -10.17 -8.41 -0.56
N ARG A 78 -11.16 -9.19 -1.01
CA ARG A 78 -12.53 -9.18 -0.45
C ARG A 78 -12.51 -9.52 1.03
N SER A 79 -11.82 -10.59 1.43
CA SER A 79 -11.69 -10.96 2.85
C SER A 79 -10.97 -9.89 3.67
N LEU A 80 -9.94 -9.25 3.13
CA LEU A 80 -9.16 -8.22 3.82
C LEU A 80 -9.98 -6.96 4.12
N PHE A 81 -10.88 -6.59 3.21
CA PHE A 81 -11.69 -5.37 3.32
C PHE A 81 -13.19 -5.64 3.54
N GLU A 82 -13.54 -6.84 4.00
CA GLU A 82 -14.92 -7.18 4.34
C GLU A 82 -15.49 -6.18 5.36
N GLY A 83 -16.63 -5.58 5.01
CA GLY A 83 -17.29 -4.57 5.83
C GLY A 83 -16.53 -3.26 6.02
N ILE A 84 -15.51 -2.98 5.20
CA ILE A 84 -14.77 -1.71 5.16
C ILE A 84 -15.12 -0.97 3.86
N PRO A 85 -15.77 0.21 3.92
CA PRO A 85 -16.17 0.96 2.74
C PRO A 85 -14.98 1.68 2.09
N LEU A 86 -14.46 1.17 0.97
CA LEU A 86 -13.22 1.69 0.36
C LEU A 86 -13.32 3.15 -0.07
N GLY A 87 -14.51 3.61 -0.50
CA GLY A 87 -14.74 5.00 -0.91
C GLY A 87 -14.65 6.04 0.21
N GLU A 88 -14.64 5.60 1.48
CA GLU A 88 -14.51 6.46 2.66
C GLU A 88 -13.15 6.33 3.34
N MET A 89 -12.33 5.36 2.90
CA MET A 89 -11.04 5.08 3.51
C MET A 89 -9.91 5.83 2.81
N ASN A 90 -8.89 6.15 3.60
CA ASN A 90 -7.57 6.46 3.08
C ASN A 90 -6.65 5.25 3.31
N THR A 91 -6.36 4.49 2.26
CA THR A 91 -5.61 3.22 2.35
C THR A 91 -4.20 3.36 1.78
N SER A 92 -3.19 2.96 2.56
CA SER A 92 -1.80 2.87 2.13
C SER A 92 -1.46 1.41 1.97
N MET A 93 -0.79 1.07 0.88
CA MET A 93 -0.31 -0.26 0.59
C MET A 93 1.22 -0.19 0.49
N THR A 94 1.91 -0.76 1.47
CA THR A 94 3.39 -0.84 1.47
C THR A 94 3.81 -1.98 0.56
N ILE A 95 3.73 -1.72 -0.74
CA ILE A 95 3.96 -2.69 -1.81
C ILE A 95 4.72 -2.03 -2.97
N ASN A 96 5.64 -2.76 -3.59
CA ASN A 96 6.58 -2.21 -4.58
C ASN A 96 6.57 -3.00 -5.89
N ALA A 97 7.33 -4.09 -6.01
CA ALA A 97 7.45 -4.82 -7.27
C ALA A 97 6.10 -5.29 -7.84
N THR A 98 5.16 -5.67 -6.97
CA THR A 98 3.79 -6.10 -7.32
C THR A 98 2.75 -4.98 -7.16
N ALA A 99 3.15 -3.72 -6.97
CA ALA A 99 2.23 -2.62 -6.66
C ALA A 99 1.11 -2.44 -7.69
N ALA A 100 1.42 -2.55 -8.98
CA ALA A 100 0.44 -2.46 -10.05
C ALA A 100 -0.66 -3.54 -9.93
N TRP A 101 -0.26 -4.77 -9.57
CA TRP A 101 -1.18 -5.89 -9.38
C TRP A 101 -2.08 -5.68 -8.16
N LEU A 102 -1.50 -5.34 -7.01
CA LEU A 102 -2.28 -5.13 -5.77
C LEU A 102 -3.20 -3.92 -5.89
N LEU A 103 -2.79 -2.87 -6.60
CA LEU A 103 -3.66 -1.73 -6.92
C LEU A 103 -4.81 -2.15 -7.83
N ALA A 104 -4.57 -2.99 -8.84
CA ALA A 104 -5.64 -3.51 -9.70
C ALA A 104 -6.68 -4.33 -8.91
N LEU A 105 -6.24 -5.19 -7.97
CA LEU A 105 -7.16 -5.92 -7.07
C LEU A 105 -7.96 -4.98 -6.17
N TYR A 106 -7.32 -3.94 -5.63
CA TYR A 106 -7.99 -2.94 -4.81
C TYR A 106 -9.05 -2.15 -5.59
N ILE A 107 -8.74 -1.75 -6.84
CA ILE A 107 -9.69 -1.08 -7.75
C ILE A 107 -10.86 -2.02 -8.08
N ALA A 108 -10.58 -3.28 -8.43
CA ALA A 108 -11.64 -4.24 -8.75
C ALA A 108 -12.60 -4.44 -7.58
N LEU A 109 -12.08 -4.49 -6.34
CA LEU A 109 -12.92 -4.54 -5.15
C LEU A 109 -13.73 -3.25 -4.94
N ALA A 110 -13.12 -2.08 -5.19
CA ALA A 110 -13.84 -0.81 -5.12
C ALA A 110 -14.99 -0.74 -6.14
N ASP A 111 -14.78 -1.25 -7.35
CA ASP A 111 -15.82 -1.36 -8.38
C ASP A 111 -16.95 -2.30 -7.94
N GLU A 112 -16.63 -3.45 -7.32
CA GLU A 112 -17.63 -4.36 -6.73
C GLU A 112 -18.44 -3.70 -5.60
N GLN A 113 -17.83 -2.79 -4.84
CA GLN A 113 -18.52 -1.98 -3.83
C GLN A 113 -19.31 -0.80 -4.44
N GLY A 114 -19.27 -0.61 -5.76
CA GLY A 114 -19.93 0.51 -6.44
C GLY A 114 -19.28 1.87 -6.17
N VAL A 115 -18.00 1.88 -5.79
CA VAL A 115 -17.27 3.12 -5.48
C VAL A 115 -16.83 3.77 -6.79
N ASP A 116 -17.18 5.05 -6.97
CA ASP A 116 -16.59 5.87 -8.01
C ASP A 116 -15.08 5.99 -7.79
N ARG A 117 -14.30 5.46 -8.75
CA ARG A 117 -12.83 5.44 -8.74
C ARG A 117 -12.22 6.81 -8.47
N SER A 118 -12.86 7.91 -8.88
CA SER A 118 -12.39 9.28 -8.62
C SER A 118 -12.39 9.68 -7.15
N LYS A 119 -13.10 8.92 -6.30
CA LYS A 119 -13.17 9.12 -4.85
C LYS A 119 -12.13 8.33 -4.07
N LEU A 120 -11.49 7.32 -4.68
CA LEU A 120 -10.51 6.49 -3.99
C LEU A 120 -9.32 7.33 -3.54
N THR A 121 -9.06 7.29 -2.23
CA THR A 121 -7.92 7.97 -1.63
C THR A 121 -6.96 6.96 -1.04
N GLY A 122 -5.68 7.12 -1.32
CA GLY A 122 -4.70 6.16 -0.85
C GLY A 122 -3.34 6.34 -1.47
N THR A 123 -2.47 5.37 -1.21
CA THR A 123 -1.08 5.38 -1.64
C THR A 123 -0.63 3.94 -1.90
N VAL A 124 0.05 3.70 -3.02
CA VAL A 124 0.98 2.56 -3.13
C VAL A 124 2.40 3.07 -2.91
N GLN A 125 3.26 2.29 -2.25
CA GLN A 125 4.65 2.72 -2.08
C GLN A 125 5.36 2.82 -3.43
N ASN A 126 5.31 1.78 -4.26
CA ASN A 126 5.70 1.80 -5.68
C ASN A 126 7.08 2.43 -5.96
N ASP A 127 8.02 2.26 -5.03
CA ASP A 127 9.38 2.79 -5.14
C ASP A 127 10.34 1.61 -5.34
N ILE A 128 10.67 1.28 -6.59
CA ILE A 128 11.56 0.13 -6.86
C ILE A 128 13.04 0.48 -6.67
N LEU A 129 13.44 1.74 -6.73
CA LEU A 129 14.86 2.10 -6.67
C LEU A 129 15.45 1.72 -5.31
N LYS A 130 14.74 2.07 -4.23
CA LYS A 130 15.14 1.66 -2.88
C LYS A 130 15.07 0.15 -2.64
N GLU A 131 14.31 -0.61 -3.43
CA GLU A 131 14.31 -2.08 -3.33
C GLU A 131 15.67 -2.66 -3.76
N TYR A 132 16.30 -2.12 -4.79
CA TYR A 132 17.64 -2.56 -5.20
C TYR A 132 18.74 -2.13 -4.22
N LEU A 133 18.54 -1.00 -3.53
CA LEU A 133 19.56 -0.40 -2.68
C LEU A 133 19.56 -0.91 -1.24
N SER A 134 18.38 -1.19 -0.65
CA SER A 134 18.30 -1.47 0.78
C SER A 134 17.28 -2.54 1.22
N ARG A 135 16.25 -2.84 0.42
CA ARG A 135 15.12 -3.67 0.90
C ARG A 135 14.99 -5.06 0.28
N GLY A 136 15.38 -5.24 -0.98
CA GLY A 136 15.54 -6.55 -1.61
C GLY A 136 14.27 -7.25 -2.10
N THR A 137 13.10 -6.60 -2.14
CA THR A 137 11.84 -7.22 -2.63
C THR A 137 11.52 -6.88 -4.09
N TYR A 138 12.54 -6.75 -4.93
CA TYR A 138 12.38 -6.57 -6.38
C TYR A 138 12.12 -7.90 -7.10
N VAL A 139 11.40 -7.84 -8.23
CA VAL A 139 11.08 -9.03 -9.05
C VAL A 139 11.73 -8.95 -10.43
N PHE A 140 11.63 -7.79 -11.09
CA PHE A 140 12.17 -7.59 -12.44
C PHE A 140 13.51 -6.83 -12.40
N PRO A 141 14.29 -6.81 -13.50
CA PRO A 141 15.40 -5.89 -13.67
C PRO A 141 14.97 -4.40 -13.63
N PRO A 142 15.89 -3.45 -13.42
CA PRO A 142 15.53 -2.04 -13.23
C PRO A 142 14.67 -1.41 -14.34
N ALA A 143 15.01 -1.63 -15.61
CA ALA A 143 14.31 -1.01 -16.73
C ALA A 143 12.82 -1.39 -16.83
N PRO A 144 12.41 -2.68 -16.82
CA PRO A 144 11.00 -3.05 -16.80
C PRO A 144 10.28 -2.62 -15.51
N SER A 145 10.95 -2.61 -14.35
CA SER A 145 10.35 -2.12 -13.11
C SER A 145 10.01 -0.62 -13.18
N LEU A 146 10.92 0.21 -13.70
CA LEU A 146 10.67 1.63 -13.92
C LEU A 146 9.53 1.88 -14.93
N ARG A 147 9.40 1.02 -15.94
CA ARG A 147 8.26 1.06 -16.86
C ARG A 147 6.95 0.83 -16.11
N LEU A 148 6.85 -0.18 -15.24
CA LEU A 148 5.63 -0.45 -14.45
C LEU A 148 5.29 0.71 -13.51
N ILE A 149 6.28 1.35 -12.90
CA ILE A 149 6.09 2.56 -12.08
C ILE A 149 5.47 3.67 -12.94
N LYS A 150 6.05 3.95 -14.11
CA LYS A 150 5.54 4.96 -15.04
C LYS A 150 4.10 4.65 -15.47
N ASP A 151 3.82 3.40 -15.84
CA ASP A 151 2.48 3.00 -16.30
C ASP A 151 1.46 3.13 -15.15
N THR A 152 1.84 2.82 -13.90
CA THR A 152 1.02 3.04 -12.70
C THR A 152 0.74 4.53 -12.47
N ILE A 153 1.76 5.40 -12.55
CA ILE A 153 1.62 6.85 -12.39
C ILE A 153 0.67 7.43 -13.46
N VAL A 154 0.86 7.04 -14.73
CA VAL A 154 0.02 7.53 -15.84
C VAL A 154 -1.42 7.07 -15.67
N TYR A 155 -1.64 5.82 -15.27
CA TYR A 155 -2.97 5.28 -15.03
C TYR A 155 -3.68 6.02 -13.88
N THR A 156 -3.05 6.15 -12.71
CA THR A 156 -3.66 6.82 -11.56
C THR A 156 -3.93 8.29 -11.85
N GLY A 157 -3.03 8.97 -12.57
CA GLY A 157 -3.23 10.37 -12.94
C GLY A 157 -4.48 10.61 -13.80
N ARG A 158 -4.95 9.57 -14.52
CA ARG A 158 -6.16 9.63 -15.36
C ARG A 158 -7.40 9.10 -14.65
N GLU A 159 -7.28 7.95 -14.02
CA GLU A 159 -8.43 7.17 -13.53
C GLU A 159 -8.65 7.29 -12.01
N LEU A 160 -7.61 7.68 -11.26
CA LEU A 160 -7.60 7.75 -9.79
C LEU A 160 -6.97 9.07 -9.29
N PRO A 161 -7.55 10.23 -9.61
CA PRO A 161 -6.93 11.55 -9.38
C PRO A 161 -6.61 11.88 -7.91
N LYS A 162 -7.17 11.15 -6.94
CA LYS A 162 -6.89 11.30 -5.50
C LYS A 162 -5.95 10.23 -4.92
N TRP A 163 -5.46 9.33 -5.77
CA TRP A 163 -4.51 8.30 -5.38
C TRP A 163 -3.08 8.80 -5.54
N ASN A 164 -2.24 8.55 -4.54
CA ASN A 164 -0.81 8.82 -4.62
C ASN A 164 -0.13 7.61 -5.29
N PRO A 165 0.39 7.74 -6.52
CA PRO A 165 0.92 6.60 -7.28
C PRO A 165 2.26 6.07 -6.78
N THR A 166 2.95 6.83 -5.94
CA THR A 166 4.25 6.49 -5.41
C THR A 166 4.44 7.22 -4.09
N ASN A 167 5.22 6.60 -3.20
CA ASN A 167 5.76 7.22 -2.01
C ASN A 167 7.28 6.98 -2.03
N VAL A 168 8.03 8.01 -2.47
CA VAL A 168 9.50 7.97 -2.50
C VAL A 168 9.99 7.79 -1.07
N CYS A 169 10.58 6.63 -0.78
CA CYS A 169 10.72 6.14 0.58
C CYS A 169 12.18 5.97 0.97
N SER A 170 12.68 6.97 1.69
CA SER A 170 14.05 7.03 2.20
C SER A 170 14.27 6.21 3.48
N TYR A 171 13.20 5.94 4.25
CA TYR A 171 13.25 5.20 5.53
C TYR A 171 14.12 3.93 5.47
N HIS A 172 13.96 3.11 4.42
CA HIS A 172 14.71 1.86 4.29
C HIS A 172 16.20 2.06 4.04
N LEU A 173 16.61 3.19 3.44
CA LEU A 173 18.03 3.53 3.29
C LEU A 173 18.64 3.78 4.67
N GLN A 174 17.93 4.53 5.52
CA GLN A 174 18.36 4.79 6.90
C GLN A 174 18.44 3.49 7.72
N GLU A 175 17.43 2.63 7.63
CA GLU A 175 17.43 1.32 8.32
C GLU A 175 18.57 0.40 7.84
N ALA A 176 19.04 0.57 6.60
CA ALA A 176 20.21 -0.12 6.06
C ALA A 176 21.55 0.56 6.42
N GLY A 177 21.51 1.68 7.14
CA GLY A 177 22.70 2.38 7.65
C GLY A 177 23.07 3.67 6.92
N ALA A 178 22.21 4.21 6.05
CA ALA A 178 22.43 5.53 5.45
C ALA A 178 22.39 6.63 6.52
N THR A 179 23.35 7.56 6.45
CA THR A 179 23.33 8.79 7.24
C THR A 179 22.17 9.71 6.79
N PRO A 180 21.71 10.65 7.62
CA PRO A 180 20.65 11.59 7.21
C PRO A 180 20.96 12.39 5.94
N VAL A 181 22.24 12.65 5.65
CA VAL A 181 22.67 13.33 4.41
C VAL A 181 22.51 12.41 3.20
N GLN A 182 22.85 11.13 3.33
CA GLN A 182 22.65 10.13 2.27
C GLN A 182 21.17 9.79 2.07
N GLU A 183 20.37 9.86 3.12
CA GLU A 183 18.91 9.67 3.05
C GLU A 183 18.23 10.80 2.25
N LEU A 184 18.73 12.04 2.40
CA LEU A 184 18.16 13.23 1.77
C LEU A 184 18.58 13.42 0.29
N ALA A 185 19.80 13.00 -0.07
CA ALA A 185 20.41 13.21 -1.38
C ALA A 185 19.80 12.32 -2.47
#